data_AF-A0A7W0UP87-F1
#
_entry.id   AF-A0A7W0UP87-F1
#
_cell.length_a   1.000
_cell.length_b   1.000
_cell.length_c   1.000
_cell.angle_alpha   90.00
_cell.angle_beta   90.00
_cell.angle_gamma   90.00
#
_symmetry.space_group_name_H-M   'P 1'
#
loop_
_entity.id
_entity.type
_entity.pdbx_description
1 polymer ?
#
loop_
_entity_poly.entity_id
_entity_poly.type
_entity_poly.pdbx_seq_one_letter_code
_entity_poly.pdbx_strand_id
1 'polypeptide(L)' 'MSRTWIEVPPTDRLRDNARRIVRVHDIRAADAFQLAAAHAASDDEPERLPFVTLDERLALAARREGFPILP' A
#
# COMPACT_ATOMS: atom_id res chain seq x y z
N MET A 1 18.24 -7.46 -18.63
CA MET A 1 18.27 -7.06 -17.21
C MET A 1 17.20 -7.85 -16.49
N SER A 2 17.56 -8.75 -15.58
CA SER A 2 16.57 -9.38 -14.71
C SER A 2 15.95 -8.28 -13.84
N ARG A 3 14.64 -8.07 -13.95
CA ARG A 3 13.91 -7.21 -13.02
C ARG A 3 13.87 -7.91 -11.67
N THR A 4 14.80 -7.56 -10.80
CA THR A 4 14.79 -8.02 -9.43
C THR A 4 13.73 -7.24 -8.68
N TRP A 5 12.70 -7.94 -8.22
CA TRP A 5 11.68 -7.36 -7.35
C TRP A 5 12.27 -7.17 -5.95
N ILE A 6 11.94 -6.03 -5.32
CA ILE A 6 12.25 -5.79 -3.91
C ILE A 6 10.97 -6.08 -3.13
N GLU A 7 10.99 -7.14 -2.33
CA GLU A 7 9.87 -7.49 -1.47
C GLU A 7 9.92 -6.69 -0.17
N VAL A 8 8.78 -6.16 0.24
CA VAL A 8 8.60 -5.56 1.57
C VAL A 8 8.17 -6.65 2.55
N PRO A 9 9.01 -7.04 3.54
CA PRO A 9 8.68 -8.15 4.42
C PRO A 9 7.58 -7.76 5.43
N PRO A 10 6.77 -8.74 5.90
CA PRO A 10 5.66 -8.50 6.82
C PRO A 10 6.12 -8.34 8.28
N THR A 11 6.86 -7.26 8.54
CA THR A 11 7.35 -6.87 9.88
C THR A 11 6.20 -6.52 10.83
N ASP A 12 6.47 -6.53 12.14
CA ASP A 12 5.47 -6.16 13.15
C ASP A 12 4.97 -4.71 12.96
N ARG A 13 5.86 -3.78 12.63
CA ARG A 13 5.50 -2.40 12.29
C ARG A 13 4.53 -2.34 11.11
N LEU A 14 4.77 -3.14 10.07
CA LEU A 14 3.90 -3.20 8.90
C LEU A 14 2.52 -3.80 9.26
N ARG A 15 2.49 -4.81 10.14
CA ARG A 15 1.23 -5.37 10.67
C ARG A 15 0.44 -4.35 11.47
N ASP A 16 1.09 -3.54 12.30
CA ASP A 16 0.44 -2.49 13.08
C ASP A 16 -0.10 -1.36 12.19
N ASN A 17 0.65 -0.98 11.15
CA ASN A 17 0.18 -0.05 10.14
C ASN A 17 -1.04 -0.59 9.38
N ALA A 18 -1.00 -1.85 8.94
CA ALA A 18 -2.14 -2.49 8.27
C ALA A 18 -3.39 -2.49 9.17
N ARG A 19 -3.25 -2.81 10.46
CA ARG A 19 -4.35 -2.72 11.44
C ARG A 19 -4.94 -1.32 11.52
N ARG A 20 -4.12 -0.27 11.47
CA ARG A 20 -4.59 1.13 11.43
C ARG A 20 -5.37 1.43 10.16
N ILE A 21 -4.83 1.00 9.01
CA ILE A 21 -5.43 1.24 7.69
C ILE A 21 -6.83 0.62 7.57
N VAL A 22 -7.04 -0.62 8.04
CA VAL A 22 -8.37 -1.27 8.02
C VAL A 22 -9.41 -0.49 8.82
N ARG A 23 -9.01 0.30 9.82
CA ARG A 23 -9.97 1.09 10.63
C ARG A 23 -10.43 2.37 9.95
N VAL A 24 -9.69 2.87 8.96
CA VAL A 24 -9.96 4.16 8.30
C VAL A 24 -10.42 4.01 6.85
N HIS A 25 -10.16 2.85 6.23
CA HIS A 25 -10.61 2.53 4.88
C HIS A 25 -11.50 1.29 4.88
N ASP A 26 -12.55 1.32 4.07
CA ASP A 26 -13.41 0.17 3.82
C ASP A 26 -12.71 -0.83 2.87
N ILE A 27 -11.65 -1.50 3.33
CA ILE A 27 -10.87 -2.49 2.56
C ILE A 27 -10.57 -3.74 3.39
N ARG A 28 -10.22 -4.84 2.73
CA ARG A 28 -9.93 -6.12 3.42
C ARG A 28 -8.57 -6.05 4.09
N ALA A 29 -8.32 -6.96 5.03
CA ALA A 29 -7.05 -7.04 5.74
C ALA A 29 -5.85 -7.19 4.78
N ALA A 30 -5.98 -8.03 3.73
CA ALA A 30 -4.92 -8.21 2.75
C ALA A 30 -4.61 -6.91 1.97
N ASP A 31 -5.64 -6.17 1.56
CA ASP A 31 -5.48 -4.88 0.86
C ASP A 31 -4.80 -3.85 1.76
N ALA A 32 -5.11 -3.85 3.06
CA ALA A 32 -4.44 -3.00 4.03
C ALA A 32 -2.97 -3.36 4.24
N PHE A 33 -2.59 -4.64 4.12
CA PHE A 33 -1.18 -5.04 4.10
C PHE A 33 -0.47 -4.50 2.85
N GLN A 34 -1.10 -4.56 1.68
CA GLN A 34 -0.54 -4.00 0.45
C GLN A 34 -0.35 -2.48 0.55
N LEU A 35 -1.34 -1.76 1.10
CA LEU A 35 -1.25 -0.31 1.30
C LEU A 35 -0.20 0.07 2.36
N ALA A 36 -0.09 -0.70 3.46
CA ALA A 36 0.98 -0.53 4.45
C ALA A 36 2.37 -0.79 3.87
N ALA A 37 2.49 -1.79 2.99
CA ALA A 37 3.73 -2.10 2.30
C ALA A 37 4.12 -0.98 1.31
N ALA A 38 3.16 -0.39 0.61
CA ALA A 38 3.41 0.75 -0.26
C ALA A 38 3.93 1.97 0.50
N HIS A 39 3.36 2.28 1.67
CA HIS A 39 3.88 3.33 2.56
C HIS A 39 5.32 3.06 2.98
N ALA A 40 5.62 1.82 3.40
CA ALA A 40 6.99 1.45 3.75
C ALA A 40 7.96 1.52 2.56
N ALA A 41 7.51 1.16 1.36
CA ALA A 41 8.30 1.23 0.13
C ALA A 41 8.52 2.66 -0.38
N SER A 42 7.60 3.58 -0.05
CA SER A 42 7.70 5.00 -0.40
C SER A 42 8.38 5.84 0.66
N ASP A 43 8.96 5.23 1.71
CA ASP A 43 9.48 5.93 2.90
C ASP A 43 8.46 6.90 3.53
N ASP A 44 7.20 6.48 3.59
CA ASP A 44 6.05 7.29 4.03
C ASP A 44 5.82 8.58 3.18
N GLU A 45 6.38 8.66 1.96
CA GLU A 45 6.17 9.72 0.95
C GLU A 45 5.33 9.21 -0.25
N PRO A 46 4.00 9.02 -0.08
CA PRO A 46 3.14 8.29 -1.01
C PRO A 46 3.06 8.89 -2.43
N GLU A 47 3.27 10.20 -2.58
CA GLU A 47 3.28 10.89 -3.87
C GLU A 47 4.44 10.49 -4.78
N ARG A 48 5.51 9.90 -4.22
CA ARG A 48 6.73 9.54 -4.96
C ARG A 48 6.69 8.15 -5.59
N LEU A 49 5.73 7.30 -5.20
CA LEU A 49 5.65 5.92 -5.63
C LEU A 49 4.25 5.61 -6.20
N PRO A 50 4.11 5.34 -7.51
CA PRO A 50 2.83 4.96 -8.06
C PRO A 50 2.35 3.61 -7.50
N PHE A 51 1.07 3.53 -7.14
CA PHE A 51 0.41 2.32 -6.69
C PHE A 51 -0.36 1.69 -7.84
N VAL A 52 -0.10 0.40 -8.11
CA VAL A 52 -0.70 -0.33 -9.23
C VAL A 52 -1.68 -1.36 -8.68
N THR A 53 -2.95 -1.28 -9.08
CA THR A 53 -3.95 -2.28 -8.72
C THR A 53 -5.15 -2.22 -9.67
N LEU A 54 -5.76 -3.36 -9.92
CA LEU A 54 -7.04 -3.48 -10.63
C LEU A 54 -8.25 -3.56 -9.68
N ASP A 55 -8.01 -3.52 -8.36
CA ASP A 55 -9.07 -3.46 -7.36
C ASP A 55 -9.45 -2.00 -7.09
N GLU A 56 -10.69 -1.64 -7.44
CA GLU A 56 -11.19 -0.26 -7.32
C GLU A 56 -11.27 0.24 -5.88
N ARG A 57 -11.55 -0.64 -4.91
CA ARG A 57 -11.66 -0.27 -3.49
C ARG A 57 -10.29 0.02 -2.91
N LEU A 58 -9.29 -0.81 -3.25
CA LEU A 58 -7.91 -0.55 -2.88
C LEU A 58 -7.34 0.68 -3.62
N ALA A 59 -7.64 0.86 -4.90
CA ALA A 59 -7.25 2.06 -5.64
C ALA A 59 -7.81 3.33 -4.99
N LEU A 60 -9.07 3.31 -4.55
CA LEU A 60 -9.68 4.44 -3.84
C LEU A 60 -9.00 4.72 -2.49
N ALA A 61 -8.69 3.67 -1.71
CA ALA A 61 -7.96 3.81 -0.45
C ALA A 61 -6.55 4.38 -0.68
N ALA A 62 -5.82 3.86 -1.66
CA ALA A 62 -4.49 4.34 -2.02
C ALA A 62 -4.50 5.81 -2.50
N ARG A 63 -5.48 6.23 -3.31
CA ARG A 63 -5.66 7.65 -3.67
C ARG A 63 -5.88 8.54 -2.45
N ARG A 64 -6.69 8.08 -1.49
CA ARG A 64 -6.97 8.83 -0.24
C ARG A 64 -5.73 8.95 0.65
N GLU A 65 -4.82 8.00 0.57
CA GLU A 65 -3.51 8.05 1.24
C GLU A 65 -2.45 8.85 0.46
N GLY A 66 -2.78 9.37 -0.74
CA GLY A 66 -1.89 10.25 -1.52
C GLY A 66 -1.13 9.56 -2.66
N PHE A 67 -1.33 8.26 -2.88
CA PHE A 67 -0.64 7.53 -3.95
C PHE A 67 -1.19 7.89 -5.35
N PRO A 68 -0.32 8.18 -6.33
CA PRO A 68 -0.69 8.16 -7.74
C PRO A 68 -1.12 6.74 -8.14
N ILE A 69 -2.24 6.59 -8.85
CA ILE A 69 -2.70 5.26 -9.31
C ILE A 69 -2.37 5.07 -10.77
N LEU A 70 -1.79 3.91 -11.09
CA LEU A 70 -1.65 3.45 -12.46
C LEU A 70 -2.65 2.32 -12.76
N PRO A 71 -3.17 2.26 -13.99
CA PRO A 71 -3.99 1.14 -14.46
C PRO A 71 -3.19 -0.17 -14.56
#